data_AF-A0A922VDN0-F1
#
_entry.id   AF-A0A922VDN0-F1
#
_cell.length_a   1.000
_cell.length_b   1.000
_cell.length_c   1.000
_cell.angle_alpha   90.00
_cell.angle_beta   90.00
_cell.angle_gamma   90.00
#
_symmetry.space_group_name_H-M   'P 1'
#
loop_
_entity.id
_entity.type
_entity.pdbx_description
1 polymer ?
#
loop_
_entity_poly.entity_id
_entity_poly.type
_entity_poly.pdbx_seq_one_letter_code
_entity_poly.pdbx_strand_id
1 'polypeptide(L)'
;MSREWWRGAVIYQVYPRSFADSNGDGIGDLPGITARLDHIASLGVDAVWLSPFFPSPMKDFGYDVSDYCDVDPIFGTLADFDALVARAHALGLKIIIDQVYAHTSDAHRWFAESRADRANAKADWYVWADPKPDGSPPSNWQSVFGGPAWTWDARRGQYYMHNFLSSQPQLN
;
A
#
# COMPACT_ATOMS: atom_id res chain seq x y z
N MET A 1 -35.01 -7.44 -10.13
CA MET A 1 -33.55 -7.57 -10.18
C MET A 1 -33.02 -7.03 -8.86
N SER A 2 -32.24 -7.80 -8.10
CA SER A 2 -31.58 -7.25 -6.91
C SER A 2 -30.59 -6.18 -7.37
N ARG A 3 -30.69 -4.97 -6.81
CA ARG A 3 -29.76 -3.88 -7.07
C ARG A 3 -28.35 -4.31 -6.65
N GLU A 4 -27.33 -3.91 -7.40
CA GLU A 4 -25.94 -4.18 -7.02
C GLU A 4 -25.63 -3.53 -5.66
N TRP A 5 -25.02 -4.29 -4.75
CA TRP A 5 -24.89 -3.92 -3.34
C TRP A 5 -24.12 -2.60 -3.13
N TRP A 6 -23.09 -2.35 -3.94
CA TRP A 6 -22.21 -1.18 -3.81
C TRP A 6 -22.88 0.12 -4.27
N ARG A 7 -23.93 0.04 -5.09
CA ARG A 7 -24.54 1.22 -5.71
C ARG A 7 -25.50 1.93 -4.77
N GLY A 8 -24.94 2.75 -3.89
CA GLY A 8 -25.63 3.45 -2.80
C GLY A 8 -25.20 2.98 -1.41
N ALA A 9 -24.17 2.14 -1.32
CA ALA A 9 -23.61 1.66 -0.07
C ALA A 9 -22.93 2.78 0.72
N VAL A 10 -22.99 2.67 2.04
CA VAL A 10 -22.19 3.45 2.99
C VAL A 10 -21.00 2.60 3.42
N ILE A 11 -19.79 3.14 3.22
CA ILE A 11 -18.53 2.44 3.49
C ILE A 11 -17.85 3.10 4.69
N TYR A 12 -17.52 2.30 5.70
CA TYR A 12 -16.74 2.74 6.86
C TYR A 12 -15.25 2.48 6.61
N GLN A 13 -14.47 3.55 6.44
CA GLN A 13 -13.03 3.43 6.30
C GLN A 13 -12.38 3.20 7.66
N VAL A 14 -11.55 2.18 7.76
CA VAL A 14 -10.71 1.88 8.91
C VAL A 14 -9.26 2.14 8.53
N TYR A 15 -8.57 2.90 9.38
CA TYR A 15 -7.13 3.07 9.33
C TYR A 15 -6.50 2.15 10.39
N PRO A 16 -5.94 0.98 10.02
CA PRO A 16 -5.63 -0.11 10.96
C PRO A 16 -4.78 0.34 12.16
N ARG A 17 -3.68 1.08 11.89
CA ARG A 17 -2.73 1.57 12.90
C ARG A 17 -3.37 2.34 14.06
N SER A 18 -4.53 2.93 13.87
CA SER A 18 -5.14 3.84 14.86
C SER A 18 -6.56 3.43 15.27
N PHE A 19 -6.99 2.22 14.91
CA PHE A 19 -8.36 1.79 15.20
C PHE A 19 -8.49 1.07 16.54
N ALA A 20 -7.82 -0.06 16.71
CA ALA A 20 -7.83 -0.83 17.95
C ALA A 20 -6.59 -1.72 18.04
N ASP A 21 -5.79 -1.51 19.08
CA ASP A 21 -4.64 -2.36 19.47
C ASP A 21 -5.15 -3.52 20.33
N SER A 22 -4.77 -4.75 19.97
CA SER A 22 -5.15 -5.97 20.69
C SER A 22 -4.00 -6.63 21.46
N ASN A 23 -2.75 -6.22 21.21
CA ASN A 23 -1.55 -6.87 21.72
C ASN A 23 -0.74 -5.99 22.70
N GLY A 24 -1.07 -4.70 22.80
CA GLY A 24 -0.47 -3.73 23.71
C GLY A 24 0.80 -3.05 23.20
N ASP A 25 1.14 -3.16 21.91
CA ASP A 25 2.32 -2.51 21.32
C ASP A 25 2.10 -1.03 20.94
N GLY A 26 0.87 -0.54 21.07
CA GLY A 26 0.47 0.84 20.79
C GLY A 26 0.03 1.09 19.34
N ILE A 27 -0.08 0.05 18.51
CA ILE A 27 -0.47 0.11 17.11
C ILE A 27 -1.70 -0.78 16.90
N GLY A 28 -2.71 -0.25 16.21
CA GLY A 28 -3.90 -1.03 15.90
C GLY A 28 -3.63 -2.14 14.88
N ASP A 29 -4.32 -3.27 15.05
CA ASP A 29 -4.05 -4.54 14.35
C ASP A 29 -5.35 -5.23 13.85
N LEU A 30 -5.21 -6.27 13.02
CA LEU A 30 -6.36 -6.99 12.44
C LEU A 30 -7.23 -7.70 13.48
N PRO A 31 -6.68 -8.37 14.53
CA PRO A 31 -7.50 -8.91 15.61
C PRO A 31 -8.30 -7.83 16.35
N GLY A 32 -7.72 -6.65 16.57
CA GLY A 32 -8.37 -5.50 17.18
C GLY A 32 -9.53 -4.98 16.33
N ILE A 33 -9.35 -4.89 15.01
CA ILE A 33 -10.44 -4.57 14.08
C ILE A 33 -11.55 -5.62 14.18
N THR A 34 -11.17 -6.91 14.16
CA THR A 34 -12.11 -8.03 14.25
C THR A 34 -12.97 -7.96 15.51
N ALA A 35 -12.36 -7.65 16.67
CA ALA A 35 -13.04 -7.50 17.95
C ALA A 35 -14.01 -6.31 18.01
N ARG A 36 -13.91 -5.37 17.06
CA ARG A 36 -14.76 -4.16 16.98
C ARG A 36 -15.74 -4.20 15.80
N LEU A 37 -15.79 -5.28 15.02
CA LEU A 37 -16.72 -5.40 13.89
C LEU A 37 -18.20 -5.31 14.31
N ASP A 38 -18.58 -5.80 15.49
CA ASP A 38 -19.94 -5.64 16.01
C ASP A 38 -20.31 -4.16 16.20
N HIS A 39 -19.37 -3.33 16.65
CA HIS A 39 -19.58 -1.89 16.74
C HIS A 39 -19.77 -1.28 15.36
N ILE A 40 -18.91 -1.60 14.39
CA ILE A 40 -19.02 -1.10 13.03
C ILE A 40 -20.37 -1.49 12.41
N ALA A 41 -20.79 -2.76 12.57
CA ALA A 41 -22.08 -3.24 12.10
C ALA A 41 -23.25 -2.48 12.74
N SER A 42 -23.16 -2.13 14.04
CA SER A 42 -24.19 -1.36 14.74
C SER A 42 -24.38 0.07 14.21
N LEU A 43 -23.40 0.61 13.48
CA LEU A 43 -23.51 1.92 12.82
C LEU A 43 -24.42 1.86 11.58
N GLY A 44 -24.80 0.67 11.11
CA GLY A 44 -25.67 0.49 9.95
C GLY A 44 -24.98 0.70 8.60
N VAL A 45 -23.65 0.57 8.55
CA VAL A 45 -22.87 0.64 7.31
C VAL A 45 -22.94 -0.68 6.52
N ASP A 46 -22.70 -0.62 5.22
CA ASP A 46 -22.78 -1.78 4.33
C ASP A 46 -21.42 -2.49 4.16
N ALA A 47 -20.33 -1.74 4.31
CA ALA A 47 -18.98 -2.24 4.06
C ALA A 47 -17.93 -1.57 4.94
N VAL A 48 -16.79 -2.25 5.07
CA VAL A 48 -15.56 -1.74 5.65
C VAL A 48 -14.51 -1.62 4.56
N TRP A 49 -13.85 -0.47 4.47
CA TRP A 49 -12.65 -0.29 3.66
C TRP A 49 -11.44 -0.20 4.57
N LEU A 50 -10.52 -1.16 4.43
CA LEU A 50 -9.26 -1.17 5.17
C LEU A 50 -8.18 -0.40 4.37
N SER A 51 -7.59 0.61 5.02
CA SER A 51 -6.31 1.18 4.58
C SER A 51 -5.21 0.09 4.59
N PRO A 52 -4.05 0.29 3.95
CA PRO A 52 -3.06 -0.76 3.76
C PRO A 52 -2.61 -1.47 5.06
N PHE A 53 -2.51 -2.79 4.98
CA PHE A 53 -1.98 -3.67 6.04
C PHE A 53 -0.97 -4.70 5.50
N PHE A 54 -0.51 -4.51 4.27
CA PHE A 54 0.49 -5.36 3.60
C PHE A 54 1.89 -5.08 4.16
N PRO A 55 2.86 -6.02 4.01
CA PRO A 55 4.25 -5.79 4.35
C PRO A 55 4.77 -4.47 3.79
N SER A 56 5.35 -3.67 4.68
CA SER A 56 5.80 -2.33 4.35
C SER A 56 6.90 -1.88 5.30
N PRO A 57 7.92 -1.14 4.83
CA PRO A 57 8.85 -0.43 5.72
C PRO A 57 8.18 0.70 6.53
N MET A 58 6.90 0.99 6.28
CA MET A 58 6.09 2.01 6.94
C MET A 58 6.62 3.44 6.76
N LYS A 59 7.39 3.72 5.68
CA LYS A 59 7.87 5.08 5.41
C LYS A 59 6.73 6.01 5.00
N ASP A 60 5.68 5.45 4.41
CA ASP A 60 4.39 6.09 4.17
C ASP A 60 3.25 5.28 4.83
N PHE A 61 3.54 4.73 6.01
CA PHE A 61 2.60 4.01 6.87
C PHE A 61 1.72 2.97 6.16
N GLY A 62 2.31 2.19 5.26
CA GLY A 62 1.67 1.07 4.56
C GLY A 62 1.40 1.32 3.07
N TYR A 63 1.46 2.58 2.61
CA TYR A 63 1.36 2.89 1.18
C TYR A 63 2.66 2.61 0.41
N ASP A 64 3.77 2.34 1.08
CA ASP A 64 5.00 1.80 0.51
C ASP A 64 5.07 0.27 0.66
N VAL A 65 4.37 -0.47 -0.21
CA VAL A 65 4.21 -1.93 -0.14
C VAL A 65 5.47 -2.69 -0.60
N SER A 66 5.98 -3.61 0.21
CA SER A 66 7.14 -4.47 -0.10
C SER A 66 6.77 -5.92 -0.49
N ASP A 67 5.56 -6.37 -0.16
CA ASP A 67 4.92 -7.58 -0.69
C ASP A 67 3.41 -7.39 -0.76
N TYR A 68 2.81 -7.61 -1.94
CA TYR A 68 1.36 -7.42 -2.15
C TYR A 68 0.50 -8.60 -1.69
N CYS A 69 1.11 -9.72 -1.30
CA CYS A 69 0.40 -10.99 -1.11
C CYS A 69 0.41 -11.50 0.34
N ASP A 70 0.88 -10.68 1.29
CA ASP A 70 0.95 -11.05 2.70
C ASP A 70 0.43 -9.91 3.59
N VAL A 71 0.41 -10.13 4.90
CA VAL A 71 0.07 -9.14 5.93
C VAL A 71 1.35 -8.72 6.65
N ASP A 72 1.52 -7.42 6.92
CA ASP A 72 2.66 -6.98 7.72
C ASP A 72 2.56 -7.55 9.14
N PRO A 73 3.63 -8.14 9.69
CA PRO A 73 3.61 -8.72 11.03
C PRO A 73 3.15 -7.76 12.14
N ILE A 74 3.28 -6.44 11.95
CA ILE A 74 2.78 -5.44 12.89
C ILE A 74 1.24 -5.43 13.00
N PHE A 75 0.55 -5.90 11.96
CA PHE A 75 -0.91 -5.96 11.91
C PHE A 75 -1.47 -7.37 12.15
N GLY A 76 -0.62 -8.40 12.13
CA GLY A 76 -1.01 -9.79 12.35
C GLY A 76 -0.59 -10.69 11.18
N THR A 77 -1.47 -11.60 10.79
CA THR A 77 -1.21 -12.63 9.79
C THR A 77 -2.31 -12.71 8.73
N LEU A 78 -2.06 -13.44 7.64
CA LEU A 78 -3.11 -13.79 6.66
C LEU A 78 -4.29 -14.53 7.32
N ALA A 79 -4.03 -15.37 8.33
CA ALA A 79 -5.10 -16.07 9.04
C ALA A 79 -5.98 -15.12 9.86
N ASP A 80 -5.39 -14.06 10.43
CA ASP A 80 -6.15 -13.01 11.12
C ASP A 80 -7.01 -12.22 10.13
N PHE A 81 -6.52 -11.98 8.91
CA PHE A 81 -7.33 -11.37 7.85
C PHE A 81 -8.48 -12.27 7.40
N ASP A 82 -8.24 -13.58 7.21
CA ASP A 82 -9.30 -14.54 6.91
C ASP A 82 -10.38 -14.57 7.99
N ALA A 83 -9.98 -14.52 9.26
CA ALA A 83 -10.89 -14.46 10.40
C ALA A 83 -11.70 -13.16 10.42
N LEU A 84 -11.07 -12.02 10.12
CA LEU A 84 -11.73 -10.71 9.99
C LEU A 84 -12.80 -10.77 8.89
N VAL A 85 -12.46 -11.27 7.71
CA VAL A 85 -13.39 -11.38 6.57
C VAL A 85 -14.56 -12.29 6.93
N ALA A 86 -14.30 -13.47 7.52
CA ALA A 86 -15.34 -14.39 7.95
C ALA A 86 -16.29 -13.75 8.97
N ARG A 87 -15.75 -13.03 9.97
CA ARG A 87 -16.54 -12.33 10.98
C ARG A 87 -17.37 -11.19 10.37
N ALA A 88 -16.78 -10.39 9.49
CA ALA A 88 -17.48 -9.29 8.82
C ALA A 88 -18.64 -9.79 7.97
N HIS A 89 -18.42 -10.86 7.19
CA HIS A 89 -19.47 -11.50 6.40
C HIS A 89 -20.59 -12.09 7.28
N ALA A 90 -20.27 -12.67 8.43
CA ALA A 90 -21.26 -13.15 9.38
C ALA A 90 -22.14 -12.03 9.96
N LEU A 91 -21.63 -10.79 9.98
CA LEU A 91 -22.35 -9.58 10.39
C LEU A 91 -23.04 -8.87 9.21
N GLY A 92 -22.96 -9.42 7.99
CA GLY A 92 -23.55 -8.85 6.78
C GLY A 92 -22.73 -7.71 6.14
N LEU A 93 -21.56 -7.39 6.67
CA LEU A 93 -20.65 -6.37 6.13
C LEU A 93 -19.90 -6.91 4.91
N LYS A 94 -19.58 -6.04 3.95
CA LYS A 94 -18.57 -6.32 2.90
C LYS A 94 -17.20 -5.83 3.33
N ILE A 95 -16.14 -6.47 2.83
CA ILE A 95 -14.76 -6.02 3.03
C ILE A 95 -14.19 -5.52 1.70
N ILE A 96 -13.62 -4.32 1.73
CA ILE A 96 -12.82 -3.70 0.69
C ILE A 96 -11.43 -3.46 1.29
N ILE A 97 -10.39 -3.64 0.50
CA ILE A 97 -9.01 -3.38 0.92
C ILE A 97 -8.37 -2.42 -0.07
N ASP A 98 -7.46 -1.59 0.42
CA ASP A 98 -6.62 -0.78 -0.46
C ASP A 98 -5.76 -1.64 -1.39
N GLN A 99 -5.48 -1.10 -2.56
CA GLN A 99 -4.56 -1.67 -3.53
C GLN A 99 -3.69 -0.59 -4.15
N VAL A 100 -2.40 -0.62 -3.82
CA VAL A 100 -1.44 0.44 -4.19
C VAL A 100 -0.62 0.00 -5.40
N TYR A 101 -1.23 0.00 -6.59
CA TYR A 101 -0.58 -0.53 -7.80
C TYR A 101 0.23 0.49 -8.60
N ALA A 102 0.16 1.78 -8.26
CA ALA A 102 0.92 2.81 -8.98
C ALA A 102 2.44 2.71 -8.69
N HIS A 103 2.81 2.31 -7.48
CA HIS A 103 4.21 2.27 -7.03
C HIS A 103 4.37 1.17 -5.99
N THR A 104 5.60 0.71 -5.81
CA THR A 104 5.97 -0.20 -4.71
C THR A 104 6.87 0.52 -3.72
N SER A 105 7.19 -0.10 -2.59
CA SER A 105 8.36 0.27 -1.78
C SER A 105 9.67 0.07 -2.55
N ASP A 106 10.70 0.85 -2.22
CA ASP A 106 12.09 0.62 -2.64
C ASP A 106 12.70 -0.66 -2.05
N ALA A 107 12.06 -1.22 -1.02
CA ALA A 107 12.38 -2.54 -0.46
C ALA A 107 11.69 -3.70 -1.21
N HIS A 108 10.77 -3.41 -2.15
CA HIS A 108 10.08 -4.46 -2.90
C HIS A 108 11.07 -5.23 -3.78
N ARG A 109 10.96 -6.56 -3.81
CA ARG A 109 11.86 -7.46 -4.58
C ARG A 109 11.98 -7.08 -6.05
N TRP A 110 10.89 -6.56 -6.64
CA TRP A 110 10.88 -6.10 -8.02
C TRP A 110 11.79 -4.88 -8.22
N PHE A 111 11.77 -3.90 -7.33
CA PHE A 111 12.63 -2.73 -7.45
C PHE A 111 14.09 -3.11 -7.17
N ALA A 112 14.33 -3.99 -6.19
CA ALA A 112 15.66 -4.51 -5.90
C ALA A 112 16.31 -5.18 -7.13
N GLU A 113 15.54 -5.97 -7.88
CA GLU A 113 15.98 -6.57 -9.14
C GLU A 113 16.12 -5.52 -10.25
N SER A 114 15.09 -4.68 -10.46
CA SER A 114 15.05 -3.66 -11.52
C SER A 114 16.23 -2.69 -11.44
N ARG A 115 16.61 -2.26 -10.23
CA ARG A 115 17.69 -1.28 -10.02
C ARG A 115 19.10 -1.87 -10.13
N ALA A 116 19.24 -3.19 -10.24
CA ALA A 116 20.55 -3.84 -10.23
C ALA A 116 21.39 -3.46 -11.46
N ASP A 117 20.76 -3.44 -12.63
CA ASP A 117 21.37 -3.06 -13.91
C ASP A 117 20.30 -2.67 -14.94
N ARG A 118 20.69 -2.47 -16.21
CA ARG A 118 19.79 -2.10 -17.31
C ARG A 118 19.31 -3.29 -18.16
N ALA A 119 19.65 -4.53 -17.81
CA ALA A 119 19.45 -5.72 -18.65
C ALA A 119 18.71 -6.87 -17.97
N ASN A 120 18.48 -6.80 -16.66
CA ASN A 120 17.71 -7.79 -15.90
C ASN A 120 16.25 -7.87 -16.36
N ALA A 121 15.59 -8.96 -15.96
CA ALA A 121 14.22 -9.27 -16.39
C ALA A 121 13.17 -8.23 -15.93
N LYS A 122 13.50 -7.36 -14.98
CA LYS A 122 12.64 -6.29 -14.46
C LYS A 122 13.18 -4.90 -14.75
N ALA A 123 14.14 -4.75 -15.67
CA ALA A 123 14.78 -3.47 -15.96
C ALA A 123 13.77 -2.39 -16.38
N ASP A 124 12.68 -2.78 -17.06
CA ASP A 124 11.64 -1.86 -17.56
C ASP A 124 10.34 -1.88 -16.74
N TRP A 125 10.32 -2.54 -15.57
CA TRP A 125 9.13 -2.59 -14.71
C TRP A 125 8.89 -1.30 -13.94
N TYR A 126 9.91 -0.44 -13.81
CA TYR A 126 9.82 0.86 -13.19
C TYR A 126 10.18 1.94 -14.20
N VAL A 127 9.72 3.16 -13.94
CA VAL A 127 9.97 4.29 -14.84
C VAL A 127 11.40 4.79 -14.65
N TRP A 128 12.30 4.32 -15.50
CA TRP A 128 13.70 4.75 -15.55
C TRP A 128 13.94 5.74 -16.70
N ALA A 129 14.84 6.70 -16.47
CA ALA A 129 15.24 7.66 -17.50
C ALA A 129 16.70 8.08 -17.33
N ASP A 130 17.38 8.31 -18.45
CA ASP A 130 18.72 8.88 -18.44
C ASP A 130 18.69 10.34 -17.96
N PRO A 131 19.79 10.83 -17.35
CA PRO A 131 19.91 12.24 -17.00
C PRO A 131 19.95 13.10 -18.28
N LYS A 132 19.66 14.39 -18.15
CA LYS A 132 20.00 15.37 -19.19
C LYS A 132 21.53 15.44 -19.39
N PRO A 133 22.02 16.04 -20.49
CA PRO A 133 23.47 16.17 -20.73
C PRO A 133 24.26 16.88 -19.62
N ASP A 134 23.60 17.73 -18.83
CA ASP A 134 24.18 18.43 -17.68
C ASP A 134 24.11 17.63 -16.35
N GLY A 135 23.59 16.40 -16.40
CA GLY A 135 23.39 15.54 -15.25
C GLY A 135 22.08 15.78 -14.49
N SER A 136 21.25 16.75 -14.88
CA SER A 136 20.00 17.08 -14.17
C SER A 136 18.84 16.11 -14.52
N PRO A 137 17.75 16.08 -13.71
CA PRO A 137 16.59 15.24 -13.97
C PRO A 137 15.96 15.42 -15.37
N PRO A 138 15.34 14.36 -15.93
CA PRO A 138 14.84 14.34 -17.32
C PRO A 138 13.69 15.33 -17.56
N SER A 139 12.91 15.68 -16.54
CA SER A 139 11.81 16.64 -16.61
C SER A 139 11.76 17.56 -15.38
N ASN A 140 10.81 18.49 -15.36
CA ASN A 140 10.54 19.38 -14.24
C ASN A 140 9.51 18.82 -13.24
N TRP A 141 9.10 17.56 -13.37
CA TRP A 141 8.08 16.95 -12.50
C TRP A 141 8.51 16.97 -11.04
N GLN A 142 7.55 17.24 -10.16
CA GLN A 142 7.75 17.38 -8.72
C GLN A 142 7.04 16.23 -8.00
N SER A 143 7.66 15.75 -6.92
CA SER A 143 7.01 14.84 -5.99
C SER A 143 5.96 15.61 -5.20
N VAL A 144 4.83 14.96 -4.94
CA VAL A 144 3.75 15.46 -4.07
C VAL A 144 4.26 15.68 -2.64
N PHE A 145 5.25 14.89 -2.21
CA PHE A 145 5.86 14.98 -0.87
C PHE A 145 7.12 15.86 -0.81
N GLY A 146 7.39 16.59 -1.89
CA GLY A 146 8.43 17.62 -1.94
C GLY A 146 9.69 17.20 -2.68
N GLY A 147 10.28 18.17 -3.39
CA GLY A 147 11.45 17.97 -4.23
C GLY A 147 11.12 17.36 -5.62
N PRO A 148 12.15 17.08 -6.44
CA PRO A 148 11.97 16.49 -7.76
C PRO A 148 11.31 15.10 -7.70
N ALA A 149 10.51 14.75 -8.70
CA ALA A 149 9.92 13.41 -8.86
C ALA A 149 10.91 12.34 -9.37
N TRP A 150 12.21 12.62 -9.29
CA TRP A 150 13.27 11.82 -9.90
C TRP A 150 14.43 11.69 -8.92
N THR A 151 14.80 10.46 -8.58
CA THR A 151 15.94 10.15 -7.72
C THR A 151 17.00 9.38 -8.51
N TRP A 152 18.26 9.79 -8.37
CA TRP A 152 19.41 9.16 -9.05
C TRP A 152 19.75 7.80 -8.43
N ASP A 153 19.92 6.76 -9.27
CA ASP A 153 20.52 5.49 -8.87
C ASP A 153 21.89 5.29 -9.53
N ALA A 154 22.94 5.30 -8.72
CA ALA A 154 24.32 5.14 -9.17
C ALA A 154 24.61 3.78 -9.83
N ARG A 155 23.84 2.73 -9.53
CA ARG A 155 24.04 1.39 -10.11
C ARG A 155 23.73 1.37 -11.59
N ARG A 156 22.62 2.02 -11.97
CA ARG A 156 22.19 2.14 -13.37
C ARG A 156 22.76 3.38 -14.05
N GLY A 157 23.17 4.39 -13.29
CA GLY A 157 23.49 5.70 -13.83
C GLY A 157 22.25 6.32 -14.49
N GLN A 158 21.09 6.18 -13.86
CA GLN A 158 19.79 6.65 -14.33
C GLN A 158 18.99 7.25 -13.18
N TYR A 159 18.00 8.07 -13.50
CA TYR A 159 16.94 8.45 -12.59
C TYR A 159 15.82 7.41 -12.61
N TYR A 160 15.23 7.12 -11.45
CA TYR A 160 13.91 6.49 -11.36
C TYR A 160 12.87 7.51 -10.92
N MET A 161 11.65 7.37 -11.44
CA MET A 161 10.53 8.24 -11.10
C MET A 161 9.89 7.82 -9.77
N HIS A 162 9.43 8.81 -9.00
CA HIS A 162 8.52 8.64 -7.87
C HIS A 162 7.60 9.86 -7.76
N ASN A 163 6.27 9.64 -7.77
CA ASN A 163 5.31 10.73 -7.54
C ASN A 163 5.24 11.12 -6.06
N PHE A 164 5.57 10.20 -5.15
CA PHE A 164 5.49 10.36 -3.71
C PHE A 164 6.90 10.33 -3.11
N LEU A 165 7.14 9.55 -2.04
CA LEU A 165 8.47 9.46 -1.44
C LEU A 165 9.47 8.87 -2.42
N SER A 166 10.75 9.20 -2.27
CA SER A 166 11.83 8.55 -3.04
C SER A 166 11.92 7.04 -2.77
N SER A 167 11.37 6.57 -1.65
CA SER A 167 11.19 5.16 -1.34
C SER A 167 9.94 4.52 -1.96
N GLN A 168 9.19 5.24 -2.80
CA GLN A 168 8.01 4.77 -3.53
C GLN A 168 8.24 4.83 -5.06
N PRO A 169 9.18 4.05 -5.61
CA PRO A 169 9.44 4.03 -7.05
C PRO A 169 8.19 3.63 -7.86
N GLN A 170 7.92 4.42 -8.90
CA GLN A 170 6.76 4.29 -9.77
C GLN A 170 6.91 3.11 -10.73
N LEU A 171 5.91 2.24 -10.79
CA LEU A 171 5.81 1.18 -11.79
C LEU A 171 5.51 1.78 -13.19
N ASN A 172 6.01 1.14 -14.24
CA ASN A 172 5.89 1.57 -15.65
C ASN A 172 4.67 0.96 -16.35
#